data_AF-A0A2D5AG53-F1
#
_entry.id   AF-A0A2D5AG53-F1
#
_cell.length_a   1.000
_cell.length_b   1.000
_cell.length_c   1.000
_cell.angle_alpha   90.00
_cell.angle_beta   90.00
_cell.angle_gamma   90.00
#
_symmetry.space_group_name_H-M   'P 1'
#
loop_
_entity.id
_entity.type
_entity.pdbx_description
1 polymer ?
#
loop_
_entity_poly.entity_id
_entity_poly.type
_entity_poly.pdbx_seq_one_letter_code
_entity_poly.pdbx_strand_id
1 'polypeptide(L)' 'MHLSKPTLTLLLLGLSGILVGFTFKLNHLMGAEQVFNAGVFAAVVGLLLAIRDVWKQRNA' A
#
# COMPACT_ATOMS: atom_id res chain seq x y z
N MET A 1 -11.03 -15.11 0.18
CA MET A 1 -9.86 -14.45 0.80
C MET A 1 -10.36 -13.19 1.48
N HIS A 2 -10.73 -13.26 2.76
CA HIS A 2 -11.42 -12.14 3.42
C HIS A 2 -10.38 -11.25 4.11
N LEU A 3 -9.80 -10.29 3.39
CA LEU A 3 -8.82 -9.36 3.97
C LEU A 3 -9.51 -8.47 5.00
N SER A 4 -8.85 -8.22 6.12
CA SER A 4 -9.42 -7.31 7.11
C SER A 4 -9.48 -5.89 6.56
N LYS A 5 -10.49 -5.12 7.00
CA LYS A 5 -10.68 -3.72 6.59
C LYS A 5 -9.39 -2.87 6.65
N PRO A 6 -8.59 -2.88 7.74
CA PRO A 6 -7.36 -2.09 7.80
C PRO A 6 -6.31 -2.54 6.77
N THR A 7 -6.18 -3.84 6.54
CA THR A 7 -5.28 -4.40 5.51
C THR A 7 -5.65 -3.87 4.13
N LEU A 8 -6.94 -3.88 3.80
CA LEU A 8 -7.43 -3.42 2.51
C LEU A 8 -7.26 -1.89 2.36
N THR A 9 -7.53 -1.13 3.42
CA THR A 9 -7.29 0.32 3.44
C THR A 9 -5.83 0.66 3.18
N LEU A 10 -4.89 -0.03 3.83
CA LEU A 10 -3.46 0.20 3.64
C LEU A 10 -2.99 -0.16 2.23
N LEU A 11 -3.50 -1.25 1.66
CA LEU A 11 -3.21 -1.62 0.28
C LEU A 11 -3.73 -0.58 -0.72
N LEU A 12 -4.98 -0.12 -0.57
CA LEU A 12 -5.54 0.89 -1.45
C LEU A 12 -4.82 2.24 -1.32
N LEU A 13 -4.49 2.65 -0.09
CA LEU A 13 -3.74 3.87 0.19
C LEU A 13 -2.31 3.78 -0.37
N GLY A 14 -1.67 2.62 -0.23
CA GLY A 14 -0.34 2.40 -0.78
C GLY A 14 -0.33 2.43 -2.30
N LEU A 15 -1.27 1.74 -2.94
CA LEU A 15 -1.41 1.75 -4.40
C LEU A 15 -1.72 3.13 -4.95
N SER A 16 -2.63 3.88 -4.30
CA SER A 16 -2.93 5.26 -4.72
C SER A 16 -1.72 6.17 -4.52
N GLY A 17 -0.99 6.05 -3.41
CA GLY A 17 0.25 6.80 -3.16
C GLY A 17 1.35 6.52 -4.19
N ILE A 18 1.52 5.25 -4.59
CA ILE A 18 2.44 4.86 -5.68
C ILE A 18 2.02 5.53 -7.00
N LEU A 19 0.72 5.47 -7.32
CA LEU A 19 0.20 6.08 -8.54
C LEU A 19 0.44 7.59 -8.58
N VAL A 20 0.13 8.28 -7.46
CA VAL A 20 0.35 9.73 -7.32
C VAL A 20 1.83 10.07 -7.35
N GLY A 21 2.69 9.30 -6.68
CA GLY A 21 4.14 9.51 -6.74
C GLY A 21 4.69 9.36 -8.16
N PHE A 22 4.16 8.40 -8.92
CA PHE A 22 4.53 8.22 -10.33
C PHE A 22 4.07 9.40 -11.19
N THR A 23 2.82 9.85 -11.04
CA THR A 23 2.34 11.03 -11.78
C THR A 23 3.13 12.28 -11.40
N PHE A 24 3.50 12.46 -10.13
CA PHE A 24 4.34 13.57 -9.69
C PHE A 24 5.72 13.52 -10.35
N LYS A 25 6.35 12.34 -10.43
CA LYS A 25 7.65 12.17 -11.08
C LYS A 25 7.60 12.51 -12.57
N LEU A 26 6.57 12.04 -13.25
CA LEU A 26 6.35 12.32 -14.68
C LEU A 26 6.07 13.79 -14.96
N ASN A 27 5.43 14.50 -14.04
CA ASN A 27 5.11 15.93 -14.16
C ASN A 27 6.16 16.84 -13.51
N HIS A 28 7.30 16.29 -13.07
CA HIS A 28 8.39 17.02 -12.40
C HIS A 28 7.92 17.83 -11.18
N LEU A 29 6.89 17.32 -10.50
CA LEU A 29 6.36 17.91 -9.29
C LEU A 29 7.30 17.63 -8.11
N MET A 30 7.44 18.61 -7.23
CA MET A 30 8.27 18.51 -6.03
C MET A 30 7.70 17.44 -5.08
N GLY A 31 8.58 16.66 -4.46
CA GLY A 31 8.17 15.63 -3.50
C GLY A 31 7.72 14.29 -4.12
N ALA A 32 7.89 14.08 -5.43
CA ALA A 32 7.54 12.82 -6.09
C ALA A 32 8.12 11.57 -5.39
N GLU A 33 9.39 11.62 -5.00
CA GLU A 33 10.07 10.53 -4.31
C GLU A 33 9.49 10.28 -2.91
N GLN A 34 9.11 11.34 -2.20
CA GLN A 34 8.53 11.24 -0.86
C GLN A 34 7.15 10.58 -0.91
N VAL A 35 6.28 11.05 -1.83
CA VAL A 35 4.93 10.50 -2.01
C VAL A 35 5.00 9.06 -2.49
N PHE A 36 5.88 8.76 -3.44
CA PHE A 36 6.10 7.39 -3.92
C PHE A 36 6.56 6.47 -2.80
N ASN A 37 7.59 6.86 -2.03
CA ASN A 37 8.13 6.04 -0.95
C ASN A 37 7.11 5.82 0.18
N ALA A 38 6.30 6.84 0.51
CA ALA A 38 5.21 6.71 1.47
C ALA A 38 4.14 5.72 0.98
N GLY A 39 3.80 5.78 -0.32
CA GLY A 39 2.89 4.83 -0.96
C GLY A 39 3.43 3.40 -0.94
N VAL A 40 4.70 3.20 -1.30
CA VAL A 40 5.37 1.89 -1.24
C VAL A 40 5.39 1.36 0.19
N PHE A 41 5.73 2.20 1.18
CA PHE A 41 5.72 1.80 2.58
C PHE A 41 4.34 1.32 3.04
N ALA A 42 3.28 2.09 2.75
CA ALA A 42 1.91 1.70 3.09
C ALA A 42 1.49 0.39 2.39
N ALA A 43 1.87 0.20 1.12
CA ALA A 43 1.60 -1.02 0.37
C ALA A 43 2.31 -2.24 0.97
N VAL A 44 3.58 -2.09 1.38
CA VAL A 44 4.35 -3.16 2.02
C VAL A 44 3.74 -3.55 3.37
N VAL A 45 3.39 -2.56 4.21
CA VAL A 45 2.72 -2.83 5.49
C VAL A 45 1.37 -3.51 5.26
N GLY A 46 0.57 -3.02 4.30
CA GLY A 46 -0.68 -3.66 3.90
C GLY A 46 -0.49 -5.11 3.43
N LEU A 47 0.57 -5.39 2.67
CA LEU A 47 0.87 -6.75 2.19
C LEU A 47 1.28 -7.69 3.33
N LEU A 48 2.09 -7.24 4.28
CA LEU A 48 2.45 -8.02 5.46
C LEU A 48 1.21 -8.38 6.30
N LEU A 49 0.30 -7.42 6.48
CA LEU A 49 -0.97 -7.66 7.16
C LEU A 49 -1.88 -8.62 6.38
N ALA A 50 -1.87 -8.54 5.05
CA ALA A 50 -2.59 -9.47 4.18
C ALA A 50 -2.09 -10.91 4.34
N ILE A 51 -0.77 -11.10 4.35
CA ILE A 51 -0.15 -12.41 4.60
C ILE A 51 -0.56 -12.93 5.98
N ARG A 52 -0.50 -12.09 7.01
CA ARG A 52 -0.94 -12.45 8.37
C ARG A 52 -2.42 -12.84 8.42
N ASP A 53 -3.30 -12.09 7.77
CA ASP A 53 -4.74 -12.36 7.75
C ASP A 53 -5.04 -13.70 7.04
N VAL A 54 -4.36 -13.98 5.93
CA VAL A 54 -4.46 -15.25 5.21
C VAL A 54 -3.97 -16.42 6.07
N TRP A 55 -2.85 -16.24 6.77
CA TRP A 55 -2.31 -17.27 7.65
C TRP A 55 -3.23 -17.55 8.83
N LYS A 56 -3.81 -16.51 9.44
CA LYS A 56 -4.81 -16.65 10.50
C LYS A 56 -6.07 -17.39 10.01
N GLN A 57 -6.55 -17.12 8.80
CA GLN A 57 -7.70 -17.83 8.21
C GLN A 57 -7.42 -19.29 7.92
N ARG A 58 -6.18 -19.63 7.60
CA ARG A 58 -5.77 -21.02 7.33
C ARG A 58 -5.67 -21.88 8.59
N ASN A 59 -5.41 -21.25 9.74
CA ASN A 59 -5.19 -21.92 11.02
C ASN A 59 -6.39 -21.81 11.98
N ALA A 60 -7.53 -21.27 11.51
CA ALA A 60 -8.78 -21.14 12.25
C ALA A 60 -9.80 -22.15 11.72
#